data_AF-A0A6G4QUF1-F1
#
_entry.id   AF-A0A6G4QUF1-F1
#
_cell.length_a   1.000
_cell.length_b   1.000
_cell.length_c   1.000
_cell.angle_alpha   90.00
_cell.angle_beta   90.00
_cell.angle_gamma   90.00
#
_symmetry.space_group_name_H-M   'P 1'
#
loop_
_entity.id
_entity.type
_entity.pdbx_description
1 polymer ?
#
loop_
_entity_poly.entity_id
_entity_poly.type
_entity_poly.pdbx_seq_one_letter_code
_entity_poly.pdbx_strand_id
1 'polypeptide(L)'
;MPPAEVEGRLAAIVGPPGDPESELLVGWSREGEASLEERHHKGGGTGFRLLVAWRETEVGSQVNCRFLQNHFYLIFIGAWVAFALTGFLRMPDIIQAFLAGEASVPGMSTRHSPGHQLFLGTIFLAFACAVPFIVRWSIVSGRRDLLQRASEALSGGPISEVRE
;
A
#
# COMPACT_ATOMS: atom_id res chain seq x y z
N MET A 1 -0.02 17.64 -26.42
CA MET A 1 0.66 16.42 -26.91
C MET A 1 -0.36 15.57 -27.65
N PRO A 2 -0.05 15.08 -28.86
CA PRO A 2 -0.91 14.15 -29.59
C PRO A 2 -1.04 12.80 -28.83
N PRO A 3 -2.18 12.08 -28.94
CA PRO A 3 -2.39 10.80 -28.24
C PRO A 3 -1.32 9.75 -28.51
N ALA A 4 -0.82 9.66 -29.75
CA ALA A 4 0.22 8.70 -30.12
C ALA A 4 1.59 8.98 -29.46
N GLU A 5 1.89 10.25 -29.16
CA GLU A 5 3.12 10.62 -28.46
C GLU A 5 3.02 10.31 -26.96
N VAL A 6 1.82 10.43 -26.37
CA VAL A 6 1.52 9.99 -24.99
C VAL A 6 1.71 8.48 -24.88
N GLU A 7 1.14 7.72 -25.81
CA GLU A 7 1.25 6.26 -25.85
C GLU A 7 2.71 5.80 -25.98
N GLY A 8 3.45 6.39 -26.93
CA GLY A 8 4.85 6.03 -27.16
C GLY A 8 5.75 6.31 -25.96
N ARG A 9 5.51 7.41 -25.24
CA ARG A 9 6.27 7.78 -24.03
C ARG A 9 5.93 6.89 -22.83
N LEU A 10 4.65 6.52 -22.67
CA LEU A 10 4.24 5.58 -21.62
C LEU A 10 4.71 4.16 -21.93
N ALA A 11 4.67 3.73 -23.19
CA ALA A 11 5.21 2.44 -23.60
C ALA A 11 6.73 2.35 -23.39
N ALA A 12 7.45 3.47 -23.51
CA ALA A 12 8.89 3.55 -23.29
C ALA A 12 9.32 3.55 -21.82
N ILE A 13 8.39 3.53 -20.86
CA ILE A 13 8.69 3.36 -19.43
C ILE A 13 8.01 2.11 -18.82
N VAL A 14 7.28 1.35 -19.64
CA VAL A 14 6.59 0.13 -19.26
C VAL A 14 7.36 -1.05 -19.84
N GLY A 15 8.11 -1.75 -18.98
CA GLY A 15 8.73 -3.02 -19.35
C GLY A 15 7.68 -4.12 -19.56
N PRO A 16 7.87 -5.03 -20.54
CA PRO A 16 7.00 -6.20 -20.68
C PRO A 16 7.07 -7.08 -19.42
N PRO A 17 5.94 -7.68 -19.00
CA PRO A 17 5.92 -8.55 -17.83
C PRO A 17 6.83 -9.77 -18.08
N GLY A 18 7.94 -9.87 -17.32
CA GLY A 18 8.84 -11.02 -17.33
C GLY A 18 10.25 -10.81 -17.86
N ASP A 19 10.59 -9.61 -18.37
CA ASP A 19 11.96 -9.31 -18.81
C ASP A 19 12.83 -8.88 -17.61
N PRO A 20 13.93 -9.59 -17.27
CA PRO A 20 14.79 -9.27 -16.14
C PRO A 20 15.60 -7.96 -16.28
N GLU A 21 15.80 -7.43 -17.49
CA GLU A 21 16.67 -6.27 -17.73
C GLU A 21 15.93 -4.95 -17.99
N SER A 22 14.63 -4.99 -18.32
CA SER A 22 13.82 -3.78 -18.53
C SER A 22 13.07 -3.31 -17.26
N GLU A 23 13.35 -2.05 -16.92
CA GLU A 23 12.54 -1.03 -16.26
C GLU A 23 11.91 -1.26 -14.87
N LEU A 24 11.94 -0.16 -14.10
CA LEU A 24 11.45 -0.01 -12.73
C LEU A 24 9.91 -0.15 -12.61
N LEU A 25 9.19 -0.12 -13.76
CA LEU A 25 7.74 -0.23 -13.85
C LEU A 25 7.35 -1.36 -14.81
N VAL A 26 6.29 -2.08 -14.46
CA VAL A 26 5.69 -3.17 -15.23
C VAL A 26 4.22 -2.88 -15.47
N GLY A 27 3.69 -3.34 -16.60
CA GLY A 27 2.29 -3.15 -16.92
C GLY A 27 1.99 -3.26 -18.41
N TRP A 28 1.12 -2.40 -18.93
CA TRP A 28 0.77 -2.38 -20.34
C TRP A 28 0.43 -0.96 -20.80
N SER A 29 0.64 -0.68 -22.09
CA SER A 29 0.19 0.54 -22.76
C SER A 29 -0.60 0.13 -24.01
N ARG A 30 -1.77 0.73 -24.22
CA ARG A 30 -2.66 0.51 -25.38
C ARG A 30 -3.29 1.84 -25.78
N GLU A 31 -3.95 1.87 -26.92
CA GLU A 31 -4.62 3.06 -27.44
C GLU A 31 -5.62 3.64 -26.41
N GLY A 32 -5.28 4.82 -25.87
CA GLY A 32 -6.10 5.56 -24.92
C GLY A 32 -5.94 5.20 -23.43
N GLU A 33 -5.19 4.16 -23.08
CA GLU A 33 -5.01 3.73 -21.68
C GLU A 33 -3.68 2.99 -21.44
N ALA A 34 -3.08 3.21 -20.27
CA ALA A 34 -1.95 2.45 -19.78
C ALA A 34 -2.13 2.08 -18.31
N SER A 35 -1.56 0.94 -17.93
CA SER A 35 -1.43 0.49 -16.56
C SER A 35 0.04 0.49 -16.18
N LEU A 36 0.37 1.20 -15.10
CA LEU A 36 1.70 1.30 -14.52
C LEU A 36 1.67 0.67 -13.12
N GLU A 37 2.59 -0.26 -12.85
CA GLU A 37 2.76 -0.88 -11.54
C GLU A 37 4.25 -0.92 -11.20
N GLU A 38 4.62 -0.66 -9.94
CA GLU A 38 6.02 -0.77 -9.52
C GLU A 38 6.49 -2.23 -9.59
N ARG A 39 7.66 -2.45 -10.21
CA ARG A 39 8.26 -3.78 -10.22
C ARG A 39 8.78 -4.14 -8.83
N HIS A 40 8.35 -5.29 -8.32
CA HIS A 40 8.85 -5.84 -7.06
C HIS A 40 10.32 -6.31 -7.20
N HIS A 41 11.30 -5.41 -7.09
CA HIS A 41 12.70 -5.83 -6.94
C HIS A 41 13.01 -6.16 -5.49
N LYS A 42 13.20 -7.47 -5.18
CA LYS A 42 13.84 -8.09 -3.98
C LYS A 42 13.59 -7.51 -2.57
N GLY A 43 12.74 -6.50 -2.40
CA GLY A 43 12.49 -5.78 -1.15
C GLY A 43 11.07 -5.23 -1.01
N GLY A 44 10.16 -5.60 -1.93
CA GLY A 44 8.74 -5.25 -1.86
C GLY A 44 8.38 -4.01 -2.69
N GLY A 45 7.77 -4.24 -3.84
CA GLY A 45 6.95 -3.22 -4.49
C GLY A 45 5.67 -2.98 -3.68
N THR A 46 5.09 -1.81 -3.84
CA THR A 46 3.88 -1.42 -3.12
C THR A 46 2.61 -2.09 -3.64
N GLY A 47 2.69 -2.82 -4.77
CA GLY A 47 1.56 -3.47 -5.42
C GLY A 47 0.45 -2.49 -5.84
N PHE A 48 0.78 -1.19 -5.97
CA PHE A 48 -0.15 -0.18 -6.46
C PHE A 48 -0.10 -0.13 -7.98
N ARG A 49 -1.29 -0.24 -8.56
CA ARG A 49 -1.50 -0.04 -9.97
C ARG A 49 -2.07 1.36 -10.20
N LEU A 50 -1.36 2.13 -11.01
CA LEU A 50 -1.79 3.40 -11.55
C LEU A 50 -2.33 3.15 -12.96
N LEU A 51 -3.62 3.44 -13.16
CA LEU A 51 -4.22 3.53 -14.50
C LEU A 51 -4.07 4.96 -15.01
N VAL A 52 -3.58 5.09 -16.22
CA VAL A 52 -3.40 6.37 -16.93
C VAL A 52 -4.23 6.30 -18.19
N ALA A 53 -5.33 7.04 -18.24
CA ALA A 53 -6.18 7.15 -19.42
C ALA A 53 -5.92 8.50 -20.11
N TRP A 54 -5.93 8.54 -21.43
CA TRP A 54 -5.85 9.79 -22.17
C TRP A 54 -6.93 9.90 -23.24
N ARG A 55 -7.35 11.14 -23.52
CA ARG A 55 -8.30 11.46 -24.57
C ARG A 55 -7.83 12.67 -25.36
N GLU A 56 -8.10 12.63 -26.66
CA GLU A 56 -7.88 13.77 -27.54
C GLU A 56 -8.82 14.93 -27.17
N THR A 57 -8.29 16.14 -27.22
CA THR A 57 -8.98 17.40 -26.93
C THR A 57 -8.54 18.46 -27.94
N GLU A 58 -9.28 19.55 -28.07
CA GLU A 58 -9.00 20.63 -29.05
C GLU A 58 -7.59 21.25 -28.93
N VAL A 59 -6.95 21.13 -27.76
CA VAL A 59 -5.63 21.73 -27.46
C VAL A 59 -4.55 20.66 -27.21
N GLY A 60 -4.84 19.37 -27.42
CA GLY A 60 -3.89 18.27 -27.19
C GLY A 60 -4.54 17.03 -26.57
N SER A 61 -3.93 16.46 -25.53
CA SER A 61 -4.46 15.29 -24.83
C SER A 61 -4.72 15.60 -23.36
N GLN A 62 -5.89 15.24 -22.86
CA GLN A 62 -6.17 15.22 -21.43
C GLN A 62 -5.75 13.87 -20.86
N VAL A 63 -4.89 13.87 -19.85
CA VAL A 63 -4.42 12.66 -19.16
C VAL A 63 -5.08 12.59 -17.78
N ASN A 64 -5.71 11.46 -17.48
CA ASN A 64 -6.35 11.19 -16.20
C ASN A 64 -5.66 9.98 -15.53
N CYS A 65 -5.22 10.19 -14.28
CA CYS A 65 -4.51 9.19 -13.49
C CYS A 65 -5.42 8.69 -12.37
N ARG A 66 -5.67 7.39 -12.33
CA ARG A 66 -6.52 6.71 -11.33
C ARG A 66 -5.75 5.61 -10.63
N PHE A 67 -5.72 5.66 -9.30
CA PHE A 67 -5.19 4.55 -8.51
C PHE A 67 -6.26 3.49 -8.27
N LEU A 68 -5.97 2.25 -8.64
CA LEU A 68 -6.79 1.13 -8.22
C LEU A 68 -6.59 0.89 -6.72
N GLN A 69 -7.65 1.06 -5.95
CA GLN A 69 -7.63 0.75 -4.53
C GLN A 69 -7.39 -0.75 -4.35
N ASN A 70 -6.23 -1.08 -3.79
CA ASN A 70 -5.84 -2.47 -3.60
C ASN A 70 -6.57 -3.02 -2.37
N HIS A 71 -7.64 -3.78 -2.62
CA HIS A 71 -8.54 -4.33 -1.61
C HIS A 71 -7.80 -5.22 -0.59
N PHE A 72 -6.65 -5.78 -0.98
CA PHE A 72 -5.79 -6.55 -0.11
C PHE A 72 -5.38 -5.77 1.15
N TYR A 73 -5.04 -4.47 1.03
CA TYR A 73 -4.65 -3.66 2.18
C TYR A 73 -5.83 -3.35 3.11
N LEU A 74 -7.04 -3.17 2.57
CA LEU A 74 -8.24 -2.98 3.38
C LEU A 74 -8.55 -4.24 4.18
N ILE A 75 -8.48 -5.40 3.54
CA ILE A 75 -8.70 -6.71 4.19
C ILE A 75 -7.60 -6.95 5.24
N PHE A 76 -6.34 -6.66 4.91
CA PHE A 76 -5.21 -6.82 5.82
C PHE A 76 -5.34 -5.92 7.06
N ILE A 77 -5.60 -4.62 6.88
CA ILE A 77 -5.81 -3.70 8.00
C ILE A 77 -7.03 -4.12 8.81
N GLY A 78 -8.14 -4.50 8.17
CA GLY A 78 -9.35 -4.96 8.84
C GLY A 78 -9.10 -6.20 9.71
N ALA A 79 -8.44 -7.21 9.14
CA ALA A 79 -8.06 -8.42 9.88
C ALA A 79 -7.08 -8.12 11.02
N TRP A 80 -6.11 -7.22 10.78
CA TRP A 80 -5.15 -6.80 11.79
C TRP A 80 -5.82 -6.05 12.95
N VAL A 81 -6.77 -5.15 12.67
CA VAL A 81 -7.55 -4.44 13.69
C VAL A 81 -8.42 -5.42 14.48
N ALA A 82 -9.07 -6.38 13.82
CA ALA A 82 -9.84 -7.42 14.50
C ALA A 82 -8.95 -8.24 15.46
N PHE A 83 -7.76 -8.64 15.00
CA PHE A 83 -6.77 -9.33 15.83
C PHE A 83 -6.22 -8.46 16.98
N ALA A 84 -6.02 -7.16 16.74
CA ALA A 84 -5.62 -6.21 17.76
C ALA A 84 -6.67 -6.06 18.86
N LEU A 85 -7.95 -5.96 18.47
CA LEU A 85 -9.06 -5.81 19.39
C LEU A 85 -9.25 -7.04 20.27
N THR A 86 -9.10 -8.26 19.74
CA THR A 86 -9.21 -9.47 20.58
C THR A 86 -8.11 -9.54 21.63
N GLY A 87 -6.89 -9.12 21.31
CA GLY A 87 -5.80 -8.99 22.28
C GLY A 87 -6.07 -7.89 23.32
N PHE A 88 -6.56 -6.72 22.89
CA PHE A 88 -6.86 -5.60 23.77
C PHE A 88 -7.96 -5.93 24.79
N LEU A 89 -9.02 -6.61 24.36
CA LEU A 89 -10.13 -7.01 25.25
C LEU A 89 -9.70 -7.94 26.38
N ARG A 90 -8.54 -8.60 26.25
CA ARG A 90 -7.97 -9.48 27.27
C ARG A 90 -7.02 -8.78 28.24
N MET A 91 -6.58 -7.56 27.93
CA MET A 91 -5.64 -6.81 28.78
C MET A 91 -6.16 -6.54 30.20
N PRO A 92 -7.45 -6.24 30.45
CA PRO A 92 -7.95 -6.05 31.81
C PRO A 92 -7.72 -7.25 32.73
N ASP A 93 -8.00 -8.46 32.24
CA ASP A 93 -7.82 -9.71 32.99
C ASP A 93 -6.33 -9.95 33.31
N ILE A 94 -5.45 -9.68 32.34
CA ILE A 94 -3.99 -9.81 32.52
C ILE A 94 -3.49 -8.82 33.58
N ILE A 95 -3.96 -7.56 33.54
CA ILE A 95 -3.57 -6.53 34.50
C ILE A 95 -4.03 -6.92 35.91
N GLN A 96 -5.28 -7.38 36.05
CA GLN A 96 -5.82 -7.80 37.35
C GLN A 96 -5.03 -8.98 37.92
N ALA A 97 -4.76 -10.02 37.12
CA ALA A 97 -3.97 -11.17 37.55
C ALA A 97 -2.53 -10.78 37.94
N PHE A 98 -1.92 -9.83 37.21
CA PHE A 98 -0.60 -9.30 37.56
C PHE A 98 -0.60 -8.54 38.89
N LEU A 99 -1.59 -7.66 39.11
CA LEU A 99 -1.71 -6.89 40.35
C LEU A 99 -2.05 -7.77 41.56
N ALA A 100 -2.81 -8.84 41.34
CA ALA A 100 -3.15 -9.83 42.36
C ALA A 100 -1.99 -10.80 42.66
N GLY A 101 -0.88 -10.76 41.91
CA GLY A 101 0.26 -11.65 42.09
C GLY A 101 -0.03 -13.10 41.71
N GLU A 102 -0.97 -13.33 40.79
CA GLU A 102 -1.35 -14.67 40.36
C GLU A 102 -0.23 -15.35 39.55
N ALA A 103 -0.16 -16.67 39.65
CA ALA A 103 0.81 -17.45 38.88
C ALA A 103 0.47 -17.50 37.37
N SER A 104 -0.79 -17.24 37.00
CA SER A 104 -1.28 -17.37 35.62
C SER A 104 -2.62 -16.65 35.43
N VAL A 105 -2.90 -16.22 34.20
CA VAL A 105 -4.18 -15.60 33.84
C VAL A 105 -5.21 -16.67 33.44
N PRO A 106 -6.44 -16.66 34.00
CA PRO A 106 -7.49 -17.61 33.64
C PRO A 106 -7.77 -17.64 32.13
N GLY A 107 -7.85 -18.85 31.55
CA GLY A 107 -8.13 -19.02 30.11
C GLY A 107 -6.96 -18.68 29.19
N MET A 108 -5.76 -18.40 29.73
CA MET A 108 -4.53 -18.28 28.98
C MET A 108 -3.55 -19.41 29.32
N SER A 109 -2.56 -19.59 28.45
CA SER A 109 -1.49 -20.56 28.67
C SER A 109 -0.78 -20.30 29.98
N THR A 110 -0.74 -21.31 30.85
CA THR A 110 -0.02 -21.28 32.15
C THR A 110 1.49 -21.22 31.99
N ARG A 111 2.00 -21.29 30.75
CA ARG A 111 3.43 -21.26 30.45
C ARG A 111 4.07 -19.88 30.60
N HIS A 112 3.26 -18.82 30.65
CA HIS A 112 3.72 -17.44 30.74
C HIS A 112 3.10 -16.74 31.96
N SER A 113 3.93 -16.08 32.76
CA SER A 113 3.47 -15.29 33.90
C SER A 113 2.65 -14.08 33.43
N PRO A 114 1.73 -13.53 34.26
CA PRO A 114 0.97 -12.33 33.91
C PRO A 114 1.86 -11.15 33.50
N GLY A 115 3.02 -10.98 34.14
CA GLY A 115 3.99 -9.94 33.76
C GLY A 115 4.58 -10.12 32.36
N HIS A 116 4.87 -11.35 31.94
CA HIS A 116 5.31 -11.63 30.58
C HIS A 116 4.19 -11.36 29.55
N GLN A 117 2.95 -11.72 29.91
CA GLN A 117 1.78 -11.45 29.07
C GLN A 117 1.50 -9.95 28.92
N LEU A 118 1.71 -9.15 29.98
CA LEU A 118 1.64 -7.68 29.90
C LEU A 118 2.70 -7.11 28.97
N PHE A 119 3.94 -7.59 29.07
CA PHE A 119 5.03 -7.15 28.20
C PHE A 119 4.72 -7.43 26.73
N LEU A 120 4.31 -8.66 26.40
CA LEU A 120 3.89 -9.03 25.05
C LEU A 120 2.68 -8.23 24.58
N GLY A 121 1.67 -8.04 25.43
CA GLY A 121 0.49 -7.24 25.12
C GLY A 121 0.83 -5.77 24.82
N THR A 122 1.82 -5.21 25.52
CA THR A 122 2.31 -3.84 25.29
C THR A 122 3.03 -3.72 23.96
N ILE A 123 3.93 -4.65 23.66
CA ILE A 123 4.60 -4.72 22.33
C ILE A 123 3.54 -4.85 21.24
N PHE A 124 2.60 -5.76 21.42
CA PHE A 124 1.54 -6.00 20.47
C PHE A 124 0.68 -4.76 20.23
N LEU A 125 0.31 -4.02 21.29
CA LEU A 125 -0.44 -2.76 21.16
C LEU A 125 0.36 -1.71 20.39
N ALA A 126 1.67 -1.61 20.63
CA ALA A 126 2.52 -0.70 19.86
C ALA A 126 2.51 -1.03 18.36
N PHE A 127 2.59 -2.32 18.00
CA PHE A 127 2.46 -2.76 16.60
C PHE A 127 1.03 -2.58 16.06
N ALA A 128 0.01 -2.81 16.88
CA ALA A 128 -1.39 -2.59 16.52
C ALA A 128 -1.62 -1.14 16.07
N CYS A 129 -1.03 -0.18 16.77
CA CYS A 129 -1.06 1.22 16.40
C CYS A 129 -0.16 1.52 15.19
N ALA A 130 1.07 0.99 15.13
CA ALA A 130 2.05 1.35 14.10
C ALA A 130 1.72 0.80 12.69
N VAL A 131 1.18 -0.42 12.58
CA VAL A 131 0.95 -1.08 11.28
C VAL A 131 0.03 -0.26 10.36
N PRO A 132 -1.13 0.27 10.81
CA PRO A 132 -1.95 1.14 9.98
C PRO A 132 -1.21 2.39 9.46
N PHE A 133 -0.34 3.00 10.28
CA PHE A 133 0.46 4.14 9.86
C PHE A 133 1.50 3.76 8.81
N ILE A 134 2.19 2.63 9.00
CA ILE A 134 3.19 2.14 8.04
C ILE A 134 2.51 1.81 6.70
N VAL A 135 1.39 1.10 6.72
CA VAL A 135 0.64 0.78 5.50
C VAL A 135 0.16 2.05 4.81
N ARG A 136 -0.40 3.02 5.55
CA ARG A 136 -0.81 4.31 5.00
C ARG A 136 0.37 5.06 4.39
N TRP A 137 1.51 5.08 5.07
CA TRP A 137 2.73 5.73 4.58
C TRP A 137 3.20 5.10 3.27
N SER A 138 3.28 3.77 3.20
CA SER A 138 3.63 3.02 1.99
C SER A 138 2.67 3.31 0.84
N ILE A 139 1.35 3.41 1.11
CA ILE A 139 0.34 3.81 0.12
C ILE A 139 0.65 5.19 -0.43
N VAL A 140 0.87 6.18 0.44
CA VAL A 140 1.08 7.58 0.02
C VAL A 140 2.40 7.72 -0.75
N SER A 141 3.48 7.09 -0.28
CA SER A 141 4.78 7.13 -0.93
C SER A 141 4.72 6.47 -2.31
N GLY A 142 4.23 5.23 -2.42
CA GLY A 142 4.16 4.52 -3.70
C GLY A 142 3.27 5.23 -4.72
N ARG A 143 2.17 5.85 -4.28
CA ARG A 143 1.33 6.70 -5.15
C ARG A 143 2.11 7.89 -5.69
N ARG A 144 2.81 8.61 -4.81
CA ARG A 144 3.60 9.78 -5.19
C ARG A 144 4.69 9.39 -6.20
N ASP A 145 5.38 8.28 -5.96
CA ASP A 145 6.47 7.82 -6.82
C ASP A 145 5.96 7.39 -8.21
N LEU A 146 4.84 6.68 -8.28
CA LEU A 146 4.19 6.31 -9.54
C LEU A 146 3.72 7.52 -10.35
N LEU A 147 3.08 8.49 -9.69
CA LEU A 147 2.65 9.75 -10.34
C LEU A 147 3.84 10.57 -10.84
N GLN A 148 4.90 10.66 -10.03
CA GLN A 148 6.10 11.39 -10.42
C GLN A 148 6.73 10.76 -11.67
N ARG A 149 6.86 9.44 -11.72
CA ARG A 149 7.41 8.73 -12.89
C ARG A 149 6.54 8.91 -14.14
N ALA A 150 5.22 8.81 -14.01
CA ALA A 150 4.30 9.09 -15.11
C ALA A 150 4.42 10.54 -15.60
N SER A 151 4.57 11.50 -14.68
CA SER A 151 4.76 12.92 -15.00
C SER A 151 6.10 13.20 -15.67
N GLU A 152 7.18 12.56 -15.25
CA GLU A 152 8.51 12.70 -15.85
C GLU A 152 8.52 12.16 -17.28
N ALA A 153 7.94 10.99 -17.52
CA ALA A 153 7.84 10.38 -18.85
C ALA A 153 7.06 11.26 -19.85
N LEU A 154 6.01 11.93 -19.38
CA LEU A 154 5.19 12.81 -20.21
C LEU A 154 5.77 14.23 -20.38
N SER A 155 6.94 14.53 -19.79
CA SER A 155 7.70 15.79 -19.83
C SER A 155 6.94 17.05 -20.28
N GLY A 156 6.21 17.69 -19.34
CA GLY A 156 5.94 19.13 -19.43
C GLY A 156 4.51 19.65 -19.26
N GLY A 157 3.62 19.01 -18.51
CA GLY A 157 2.33 19.64 -18.16
C GLY A 157 1.71 19.03 -16.90
N PRO A 158 1.00 19.83 -16.06
CA PRO A 158 0.45 19.36 -14.81
C PRO A 158 -0.57 18.25 -15.07
N ILE A 159 -0.25 17.02 -14.66
CA ILE A 159 -1.22 15.94 -14.57
C ILE A 159 -2.13 16.29 -13.39
N SER A 160 -3.35 16.73 -13.67
CA SER A 160 -4.37 16.91 -12.64
C SER A 160 -4.83 15.53 -12.17
N GLU A 161 -4.45 15.14 -10.95
CA GLU A 161 -4.99 13.96 -10.27
C GLU A 161 -6.51 14.16 -10.11
N VAL A 162 -7.33 13.42 -10.86
CA VAL A 162 -8.78 13.41 -10.65
C VAL A 162 -9.06 12.38 -9.56
N ARG A 163 -9.24 12.87 -8.33
CA ARG A 163 -9.77 12.06 -7.23
C ARG A 163 -11.29 11.92 -7.41
N GLU A 164 -11.75 10.69 -7.62
CA GLU A 164 -13.13 10.30 -7.31
C GLU A 164 -13.24 9.94 -5.82
#